data_AF-A0A6C0ATS2-F1
#
_entry.id   AF-A0A6C0ATS2-F1
#
_cell.length_a   1.000
_cell.length_b   1.000
_cell.length_c   1.000
_cell.angle_alpha   90.00
_cell.angle_beta   90.00
_cell.angle_gamma   90.00
#
_symmetry.space_group_name_H-M   'P 1'
#
loop_
_entity.id
_entity.type
_entity.pdbx_description
1 polymer ?
#
loop_
_entity_poly.entity_id
_entity_poly.type
_entity_poly.pdbx_seq_one_letter_code
_entity_poly.pdbx_strand_id
1 'polypeptide(L)'
;MDCRKKTKEACKASTKCTYATGKKRNYCKKKNTIKSLCRKKNETKCKRVRGCKFASGTKRKFCRKNVTKRRKKIMKGGAPVYPIQDKVDEIKKHLKAIDDLGEAHDNMFHEVFEKIDNISDDLTSLRTLTEDAIENNTTDIEDISTRLGNIENHANA
;
A
#
# COMPACT_ATOMS: atom_id res chain seq x y z
N MET A 1 -44.76 32.46 22.87
CA MET A 1 -44.67 31.77 21.56
C MET A 1 -45.01 30.31 21.71
N ASP A 2 -46.03 29.85 20.97
CA ASP A 2 -46.64 28.54 21.15
C ASP A 2 -46.18 27.57 20.04
N CYS A 3 -45.16 26.75 20.32
CA CYS A 3 -44.54 25.89 19.29
C CYS A 3 -45.51 24.84 18.72
N ARG A 4 -46.58 24.49 19.44
CA ARG A 4 -47.56 23.48 18.99
C ARG A 4 -48.35 23.90 17.76
N LYS A 5 -48.46 25.21 17.50
CA LYS A 5 -49.21 25.78 16.37
C LYS A 5 -48.36 25.96 15.11
N LYS A 6 -47.06 25.63 15.14
CA LYS A 6 -46.17 25.79 13.98
C LYS A 6 -46.26 24.60 13.03
N THR A 7 -46.27 24.89 11.73
CA THR A 7 -46.11 23.87 10.68
C THR A 7 -44.75 23.17 10.80
N LYS A 8 -44.63 21.98 10.17
CA LYS A 8 -43.40 21.16 10.21
C LYS A 8 -42.16 21.96 9.76
N GLU A 9 -42.29 22.71 8.67
CA GLU A 9 -41.20 23.50 8.10
C GLU A 9 -40.83 24.69 8.97
N ALA A 10 -41.83 25.45 9.43
CA ALA A 10 -41.63 26.56 10.37
C ALA A 10 -41.04 26.08 11.71
N CYS A 11 -41.36 24.86 12.14
CA CYS A 11 -40.78 24.25 13.34
C CYS A 11 -39.31 23.86 13.17
N LYS A 12 -38.94 23.32 12.00
CA LYS A 12 -37.55 22.96 11.67
C LYS A 12 -36.67 24.19 11.53
N ALA A 13 -37.18 25.27 10.93
CA ALA A 13 -36.47 26.53 10.77
C ALA A 13 -36.37 27.35 12.08
N SER A 14 -37.19 27.03 13.09
CA SER A 14 -37.23 27.83 14.32
C SER A 14 -36.06 27.50 15.27
N THR A 15 -35.33 28.54 15.71
CA THR A 15 -34.28 28.42 16.73
C THR A 15 -34.81 28.04 18.12
N LYS A 16 -36.08 28.32 18.41
CA LYS A 16 -36.75 28.13 19.72
C LYS A 16 -37.61 26.86 19.82
N CYS A 17 -37.88 26.17 18.70
CA CYS A 17 -38.70 24.96 18.66
C CYS A 17 -37.91 23.80 18.04
N THR A 18 -38.41 22.58 18.22
CA THR A 18 -37.86 21.36 17.60
C THR A 18 -39.00 20.45 17.17
N TYR A 19 -38.91 19.91 15.95
CA TYR A 19 -39.88 18.95 15.44
C TYR A 19 -39.56 17.56 16.00
N ALA A 20 -40.52 16.95 16.71
CA ALA A 20 -40.38 15.63 17.29
C ALA A 20 -41.14 14.63 16.43
N THR A 21 -40.44 13.57 15.99
CA THR A 21 -41.04 12.42 15.33
C THR A 21 -41.25 11.31 16.35
N GLY A 22 -42.50 11.00 16.64
CA GLY A 22 -42.89 9.97 17.60
C GLY A 22 -43.56 8.79 16.90
N LYS A 23 -43.52 7.59 17.51
CA LYS A 23 -44.12 6.37 16.93
C LYS A 23 -45.62 6.49 16.63
N LYS A 24 -46.36 7.35 17.35
CA LYS A 24 -47.81 7.54 17.16
C LYS A 24 -48.19 8.86 16.49
N ARG A 25 -47.48 9.96 16.76
CA ARG A 25 -47.72 11.28 16.13
C ARG A 25 -46.44 12.11 16.10
N ASN A 26 -46.32 12.92 15.05
CA ASN A 26 -45.28 13.92 14.90
C ASN A 26 -45.82 15.28 15.34
N TYR A 27 -45.05 16.04 16.11
CA TYR A 27 -45.49 17.35 16.61
C TYR A 27 -44.32 18.30 16.86
N CYS A 28 -44.59 19.60 16.75
CA CYS A 28 -43.62 20.63 17.10
C CYS A 28 -43.68 20.91 18.61
N LYS A 29 -42.52 20.93 19.27
CA LYS A 29 -42.41 21.27 20.70
C LYS A 29 -41.36 22.34 20.95
N LYS A 30 -41.50 23.06 22.07
CA LYS A 30 -40.49 24.02 22.52
C LYS A 30 -39.16 23.30 22.72
N LYS A 31 -38.09 23.89 22.21
CA LYS A 31 -36.74 23.37 22.39
C LYS A 31 -36.39 23.53 23.86
N ASN A 32 -36.18 22.42 24.57
CA ASN A 32 -35.70 22.48 25.95
C ASN A 32 -34.25 22.98 25.93
N THR A 33 -34.06 24.29 26.10
CA THR A 33 -32.74 24.94 26.21
C THR A 33 -32.09 24.72 27.57
N ILE A 34 -32.81 24.17 28.54
CA ILE A 34 -32.23 23.76 29.82
C ILE A 34 -31.67 22.35 29.66
N LYS A 35 -30.47 22.26 29.06
CA LYS A 35 -29.57 21.18 29.44
C LYS A 35 -29.25 21.45 30.90
N SER A 36 -29.85 20.71 31.82
CA SER A 36 -29.35 20.59 33.19
C SER A 36 -27.99 19.89 33.12
N LEU A 37 -26.98 20.64 32.69
CA LEU A 37 -25.59 20.29 32.86
C LEU A 37 -25.42 20.08 34.36
N CYS A 38 -24.85 18.94 34.79
CA CYS A 38 -24.22 18.88 36.11
C CYS A 38 -23.11 19.97 36.05
N ARG A 39 -23.45 21.23 36.36
CA ARG A 39 -22.55 22.38 36.29
C ARG A 39 -21.67 22.28 37.53
N LYS A 40 -20.34 22.19 37.36
CA LYS A 40 -19.42 22.51 38.46
C LYS A 40 -19.76 23.94 38.87
N LYS A 41 -20.36 24.13 40.05
CA LYS A 41 -20.11 25.37 40.78
C LYS A 41 -18.81 25.15 41.53
N ASN A 42 -17.98 26.19 41.53
CA ASN A 42 -16.90 26.33 42.49
C ASN A 42 -17.49 26.06 43.88
N GLU A 43 -16.78 25.28 44.71
CA GLU A 43 -17.22 24.72 46.00
C GLU A 43 -17.93 23.35 45.92
N THR A 44 -17.10 22.30 45.86
CA THR A 44 -17.15 21.02 46.61
C THR A 44 -18.46 20.26 46.88
N LYS A 45 -19.62 20.63 46.32
CA LYS A 45 -20.90 19.92 46.51
C LYS A 45 -21.75 19.98 45.23
N CYS A 46 -21.82 18.88 44.48
CA CYS A 46 -22.82 18.76 43.42
C CYS A 46 -24.22 18.57 44.01
N LYS A 47 -25.16 19.46 43.66
CA LYS A 47 -26.58 19.25 43.93
C LYS A 47 -27.03 17.96 43.21
N ARG A 48 -27.76 17.09 43.91
CA ARG A 48 -28.43 15.90 43.35
C ARG A 48 -29.46 16.35 42.31
N VAL A 49 -29.05 16.53 41.06
CA VAL A 49 -29.96 16.73 39.94
C VAL A 49 -30.41 15.34 39.47
N ARG A 50 -31.71 15.19 39.16
CA ARG A 50 -32.30 13.95 38.64
C ARG A 50 -31.47 13.47 37.42
N GLY A 51 -30.69 12.40 37.60
CA GLY A 51 -29.75 11.93 36.58
C GLY A 51 -28.24 12.16 36.83
N CYS A 52 -27.81 12.68 37.99
CA CYS A 52 -26.40 12.61 38.43
C CYS A 52 -26.33 11.66 39.67
N LYS A 53 -25.59 10.54 39.60
CA LYS A 53 -25.28 9.69 40.78
C LYS A 53 -23.83 9.94 41.22
N PHE A 54 -23.59 9.94 42.53
CA PHE A 54 -22.23 9.93 43.08
C PHE A 54 -21.58 8.59 42.77
N ALA A 55 -20.32 8.59 42.34
CA ALA A 55 -19.55 7.35 42.19
C ALA A 55 -19.32 6.76 43.59
N SER A 56 -19.82 5.55 43.84
CA SER A 56 -19.57 4.85 45.10
C SER A 56 -18.11 4.39 45.16
N GLY A 57 -17.40 4.71 46.24
CA GLY A 57 -16.04 4.21 46.52
C GLY A 57 -14.88 5.19 46.27
N THR A 58 -15.11 6.38 45.72
CA THR A 58 -14.05 7.38 45.56
C THR A 58 -14.14 8.46 46.64
N LYS A 59 -13.13 8.57 47.51
CA LYS A 59 -12.98 9.68 48.49
C LYS A 59 -12.91 11.08 47.83
N ARG A 60 -12.87 11.16 46.49
CA ARG A 60 -12.89 12.42 45.71
C ARG A 60 -14.24 12.61 45.00
N LYS A 61 -14.91 13.72 45.32
CA LYS A 61 -16.26 14.13 44.86
C LYS A 61 -16.30 14.54 43.38
N PHE A 62 -16.08 13.60 42.45
CA PHE A 62 -16.25 13.88 41.03
C PHE A 62 -17.65 13.52 40.55
N CYS A 63 -18.34 14.51 39.99
CA CYS A 63 -19.68 14.36 39.43
C CYS A 63 -19.54 13.86 38.00
N ARG A 64 -19.49 12.53 37.82
CA ARG A 64 -19.55 11.94 36.49
C ARG A 64 -21.00 12.00 35.98
N LYS A 65 -21.17 12.47 34.73
CA LYS A 65 -22.42 12.31 33.98
C LYS A 65 -22.80 10.84 34.02
N ASN A 66 -24.05 10.54 34.37
CA ASN A 66 -24.61 9.21 34.17
C ASN A 66 -24.52 8.87 32.69
N VAL A 67 -23.54 8.04 32.34
CA VAL A 67 -23.65 7.16 31.17
C VAL A 67 -24.69 6.13 31.58
N THR A 68 -25.97 6.50 31.46
CA THR A 68 -27.07 5.56 31.62
C THR A 68 -26.84 4.40 30.66
N LYS A 69 -27.03 3.19 31.18
CA LYS A 69 -26.87 1.88 30.54
C LYS A 69 -27.53 1.79 29.15
N ARG A 70 -26.92 2.39 28.12
CA ARG A 70 -27.43 2.34 26.73
C ARG A 70 -26.37 2.22 25.64
N ARG A 71 -25.11 1.98 26.00
CA ARG A 71 -24.10 1.39 25.11
C ARG A 71 -23.14 0.51 25.93
N LYS A 72 -23.61 -0.67 26.34
CA LYS A 72 -22.80 -1.89 26.11
C LYS A 72 -23.14 -2.41 24.71
N LYS A 73 -23.08 -1.55 23.68
CA LYS A 73 -22.58 -2.10 22.42
C LYS A 73 -21.12 -2.26 22.75
N ILE A 74 -20.74 -3.52 22.95
CA ILE A 74 -19.37 -3.99 22.97
C ILE A 74 -18.58 -3.00 22.11
N MET A 75 -17.61 -2.29 22.68
CA MET A 75 -16.52 -1.81 21.85
C MET A 75 -15.89 -3.11 21.34
N LYS A 76 -16.49 -3.68 20.29
CA LYS A 76 -15.83 -4.67 19.44
C LYS A 76 -14.78 -3.80 18.76
N GLY A 77 -13.71 -3.52 19.53
CA GLY A 77 -12.42 -3.17 18.98
C GLY A 77 -12.10 -4.29 18.01
N GLY A 78 -11.93 -3.87 16.77
CA GLY A 78 -12.32 -4.64 15.61
C GLY A 78 -12.87 -3.65 14.61
N ALA A 79 -12.08 -2.61 14.32
CA ALA A 79 -12.09 -2.08 12.96
C ALA A 79 -12.05 -3.32 12.04
N PRO A 80 -12.85 -3.36 10.96
CA PRO A 80 -12.91 -4.55 10.12
C PRO A 80 -11.47 -4.96 9.80
N VAL A 81 -11.09 -6.16 10.21
CA VAL A 81 -9.76 -6.74 9.90
C VAL A 81 -9.68 -6.99 8.40
N TYR A 82 -10.83 -7.15 7.75
CA TYR A 82 -11.01 -7.36 6.31
C TYR A 82 -10.17 -6.44 5.41
N PRO A 83 -10.26 -5.09 5.46
CA PRO A 83 -9.45 -4.21 4.61
C PRO A 83 -7.94 -4.28 4.86
N ILE A 84 -7.49 -4.75 6.02
CA ILE A 84 -6.05 -4.98 6.27
C ILE A 84 -5.66 -6.36 5.74
N GLN A 85 -6.52 -7.37 5.92
CA GLN A 85 -6.31 -8.72 5.42
C GLN A 85 -6.25 -8.75 3.89
N ASP A 86 -7.16 -8.04 3.22
CA ASP A 86 -7.20 -7.92 1.75
C ASP A 86 -5.88 -7.32 1.22
N LYS A 87 -5.36 -6.29 1.91
CA LYS A 87 -4.06 -5.67 1.57
C LYS A 87 -2.88 -6.60 1.83
N VAL A 88 -2.92 -7.39 2.90
CA VAL A 88 -1.88 -8.38 3.19
C VAL A 88 -1.85 -9.46 2.11
N ASP A 89 -3.02 -9.91 1.65
CA ASP A 89 -3.11 -10.91 0.58
C ASP A 89 -2.69 -10.35 -0.78
N GLU A 90 -2.96 -9.07 -1.05
CA GLU A 90 -2.45 -8.35 -2.22
C GLU A 90 -0.92 -8.22 -2.19
N ILE A 91 -0.34 -7.84 -1.05
CA ILE A 91 1.12 -7.76 -0.86
C ILE A 91 1.76 -9.15 -1.06
N LYS A 92 1.17 -10.22 -0.54
CA LYS A 92 1.68 -11.59 -0.75
C LYS A 92 1.69 -11.99 -2.22
N LYS A 93 0.66 -11.61 -2.99
CA LYS A 93 0.63 -11.84 -4.44
C LYS A 93 1.75 -11.09 -5.15
N HIS A 94 2.00 -9.83 -4.77
CA HIS A 94 3.10 -9.07 -5.33
C HIS A 94 4.47 -9.65 -4.99
N LEU A 95 4.68 -10.09 -3.75
CA LEU A 95 5.92 -10.75 -3.34
C LEU A 95 6.17 -12.02 -4.17
N LYS A 96 5.14 -12.86 -4.33
CA LYS A 96 5.26 -14.06 -5.18
C LYS A 96 5.60 -13.71 -6.63
N ALA A 97 4.96 -12.68 -7.19
CA ALA A 97 5.25 -12.24 -8.56
C ALA A 97 6.70 -11.71 -8.70
N ILE A 98 7.27 -11.11 -7.65
CA ILE A 98 8.67 -10.69 -7.63
C ILE A 98 9.61 -11.90 -7.59
N ASP A 99 9.29 -12.91 -6.78
CA ASP A 99 10.07 -14.16 -6.71
C ASP A 99 10.05 -14.88 -8.07
N ASP A 100 8.85 -15.04 -8.69
CA ASP A 100 8.69 -15.65 -10.01
C ASP A 100 9.48 -14.86 -11.09
N LEU A 101 9.53 -13.52 -10.99
CA LEU A 101 10.32 -12.67 -11.89
C LEU A 101 11.83 -12.85 -11.66
N GLY A 102 12.25 -13.06 -10.41
CA GLY A 102 13.64 -13.35 -10.05
C GLY A 102 14.13 -14.64 -10.70
N GLU A 103 13.35 -15.71 -10.59
CA GLU A 103 13.68 -17.00 -11.25
C GLU A 103 13.73 -16.86 -12.78
N ALA A 104 12.79 -16.13 -13.39
CA ALA A 104 12.81 -15.88 -14.82
C ALA A 104 14.06 -15.09 -15.25
N HIS A 105 14.48 -14.11 -14.45
CA HIS A 105 15.67 -13.31 -14.71
C HIS A 105 16.96 -14.14 -14.58
N ASP A 106 17.04 -15.01 -13.59
CA ASP A 106 18.18 -15.93 -13.42
C ASP A 106 18.29 -16.91 -14.59
N ASN A 107 17.16 -17.45 -15.06
CA ASN A 107 17.13 -18.30 -16.26
C ASN A 107 17.59 -17.55 -17.51
N MET A 108 17.15 -16.30 -17.69
CA MET A 108 17.61 -15.46 -18.80
C MET A 108 19.11 -15.20 -18.72
N PHE A 109 19.65 -14.90 -17.54
CA PHE A 109 21.09 -14.73 -17.38
C PHE A 109 21.85 -16.00 -17.74
N HIS A 110 21.36 -17.16 -17.30
CA HIS A 110 21.99 -18.43 -17.63
C HIS A 110 22.05 -18.66 -19.15
N GLU A 111 20.94 -18.43 -19.85
CA GLU A 111 20.89 -18.54 -21.32
C GLU A 111 21.83 -17.55 -22.02
N VAL A 112 21.95 -16.32 -21.50
CA VAL A 112 22.89 -15.32 -22.03
C VAL A 112 24.33 -15.76 -21.83
N PHE A 113 24.69 -16.29 -20.66
CA PHE A 113 26.03 -16.78 -20.40
C PHE A 113 26.40 -17.97 -21.30
N GLU A 114 25.49 -18.94 -21.48
CA GLU A 114 25.73 -20.04 -22.42
C GLU A 114 25.95 -19.55 -23.84
N LYS A 115 25.19 -18.54 -24.30
CA LYS A 115 25.41 -17.94 -25.62
C LYS A 115 26.75 -17.23 -25.72
N ILE A 116 27.19 -16.54 -24.66
CA ILE A 116 28.50 -15.88 -24.63
C ILE A 116 29.62 -16.90 -24.73
N ASP A 117 29.53 -18.01 -23.99
CA ASP A 117 30.54 -19.08 -24.02
C ASP A 117 30.62 -19.70 -25.42
N ASN A 118 29.48 -20.02 -26.03
CA ASN A 118 29.45 -20.53 -27.42
C ASN A 118 30.07 -19.54 -28.42
N ILE A 119 29.78 -18.23 -28.29
CA ILE A 119 30.37 -17.20 -29.16
C ILE A 119 31.89 -17.13 -28.93
N SER A 120 32.35 -17.27 -27.70
CA SER A 120 33.79 -17.28 -27.37
C SER A 120 34.49 -18.46 -28.04
N ASP A 121 33.88 -19.64 -28.02
CA ASP A 121 34.41 -20.84 -28.66
C ASP A 121 34.43 -20.71 -30.20
N ASP A 122 33.36 -20.16 -30.79
CA ASP A 122 33.29 -19.87 -32.22
C ASP A 122 34.37 -18.86 -32.65
N LEU A 123 34.58 -17.79 -31.88
CA LEU A 123 35.63 -16.80 -32.15
C LEU A 123 37.03 -17.41 -32.04
N THR A 124 37.25 -18.32 -31.09
CA THR A 124 38.52 -19.03 -30.95
C THR A 124 38.77 -19.93 -32.16
N SER A 125 37.74 -20.65 -32.60
CA SER A 125 37.81 -21.52 -33.79
C SER A 125 38.05 -20.73 -35.08
N LEU A 126 37.38 -19.57 -35.23
CA LEU A 126 37.63 -18.67 -36.37
C LEU A 126 39.05 -18.14 -36.36
N ARG A 127 39.57 -17.78 -35.18
CA ARG A 127 40.94 -17.31 -35.03
C ARG A 127 41.94 -18.36 -35.48
N THR A 128 41.81 -19.61 -35.02
CA THR A 128 42.73 -20.68 -35.44
C THR A 128 42.65 -20.94 -36.94
N LEU A 129 41.45 -20.96 -37.53
CA LEU A 129 41.29 -21.11 -38.98
C LEU A 129 41.96 -19.96 -39.75
N THR A 130 41.89 -18.73 -39.26
CA THR A 130 42.59 -17.60 -39.89
C THR A 130 44.10 -17.68 -39.73
N GLU A 131 44.60 -18.13 -38.57
CA GLU A 131 46.04 -18.32 -38.33
C GLU A 131 46.59 -19.41 -39.27
N ASP A 132 45.93 -20.55 -39.39
CA ASP A 132 46.30 -21.64 -40.31
C ASP A 132 46.28 -21.18 -41.78
N ALA A 133 45.27 -20.39 -42.18
CA ALA A 133 45.18 -19.87 -43.54
C ALA A 133 46.32 -18.89 -43.86
N ILE A 134 46.71 -18.04 -42.90
CA ILE A 134 47.84 -17.12 -43.06
C ILE A 134 49.14 -17.90 -43.20
N GLU A 135 49.35 -18.92 -42.36
CA GLU A 135 50.57 -19.75 -42.39
C GLU A 135 50.72 -20.47 -43.74
N ASN A 136 49.64 -21.11 -44.22
CA ASN A 136 49.65 -21.79 -45.51
C ASN A 136 49.95 -20.82 -46.67
N ASN A 137 49.26 -19.68 -46.72
CA ASN A 137 49.50 -18.68 -47.77
C ASN A 137 50.91 -18.09 -47.71
N THR A 138 51.47 -17.91 -46.51
CA THR A 138 52.85 -17.42 -46.34
C THR A 138 53.84 -18.43 -46.90
N THR A 139 53.65 -19.71 -46.61
CA THR A 139 54.47 -20.82 -47.12
C THR A 139 54.41 -20.90 -48.65
N ASP A 140 53.21 -20.78 -49.23
CA ASP A 140 53.03 -20.76 -50.68
C ASP A 140 53.75 -19.57 -51.35
N ILE A 141 53.70 -18.39 -50.73
CA ILE A 141 54.41 -17.19 -51.23
C ILE A 141 55.93 -17.38 -51.18
N GLU A 142 56.46 -18.01 -50.13
CA GLU A 142 57.89 -18.31 -50.01
C GLU A 142 58.36 -19.32 -51.07
N ASP A 143 57.58 -20.36 -51.35
CA ASP A 143 57.88 -21.32 -52.44
C ASP A 143 57.87 -20.63 -53.81
N ILE A 144 56.84 -19.84 -54.10
CA ILE A 144 56.75 -19.09 -55.37
C ILE A 144 57.93 -18.15 -55.53
N SER A 145 58.30 -17.42 -54.47
CA SER A 145 59.41 -16.48 -54.47
C SER A 145 60.75 -17.18 -54.74
N THR A 146 60.96 -18.35 -54.13
CA THR A 146 62.15 -19.18 -54.35
C THR A 146 62.23 -19.66 -55.80
N ARG A 147 61.10 -20.11 -56.36
CA ARG A 147 61.03 -20.57 -57.76
C ARG A 147 61.29 -19.45 -58.76
N LEU A 148 60.76 -18.24 -58.51
CA LEU A 148 61.01 -17.07 -59.35
C LEU A 148 62.49 -16.68 -59.33
N GLY A 149 63.13 -16.65 -58.16
CA GLY A 149 64.56 -16.36 -58.05
C GLY A 149 65.44 -17.35 -58.83
N ASN A 150 65.09 -18.64 -58.82
CA ASN A 150 65.80 -19.66 -59.61
C ASN A 150 65.62 -19.45 -61.13
N ILE A 151 64.43 -19.04 -61.57
CA ILE A 151 64.17 -18.73 -62.99
C ILE A 151 64.99 -17.51 -63.43
N GLU A 152 65.00 -16.43 -62.65
CA GLU A 152 65.79 -15.23 -62.95
C GLU A 152 67.29 -15.54 -63.05
N ASN A 153 67.82 -16.37 -62.16
CA ASN A 153 69.21 -16.81 -62.20
C ASN A 153 69.54 -17.63 -63.45
N HIS A 154 68.64 -18.51 -63.91
CA HIS A 154 68.81 -19.26 -65.16
C HIS A 154 68.65 -18.40 -66.42
N ALA A 155 67.82 -17.36 -66.39
CA ALA A 155 67.67 -16.45 -67.53
C ALA A 155 68.89 -15.52 -67.73
N ASN A 156 69.66 -15.28 -66.66
CA ASN A 156 70.83 -14.40 -66.65
C ASN A 156 72.19 -15.13 -66.78
N ALA A 157 72.20 -16.47 -66.86
CA ALA A 157 73.39 -17.32 -67.00
C ALA A 157 73.61 -17.75 -68.47
#